data_AF-A0A1G2MRU6-F1
#
_entry.id   AF-A0A1G2MRU6-F1
#
_cell.length_a   1.000
_cell.length_b   1.000
_cell.length_c   1.000
_cell.angle_alpha   90.00
_cell.angle_beta   90.00
_cell.angle_gamma   90.00
#
_symmetry.space_group_name_H-M   'P 1'
#
loop_
_entity.id
_entity.type
_entity.pdbx_description
1 polymer ?
#
loop_
_entity_poly.entity_id
_entity_poly.type
_entity_poly.pdbx_seq_one_letter_code
_entity_poly.pdbx_strand_id
1 'polypeptide(L)'
;MITKNKNREATADQAGHSLTIIHQQGLNFEQYKVLHNGYLAAVAQAAKHGAMPPLGEFRRFLKLRARVIDLGRGVSMTEPVILTIDYRRSWAEMKASAGFDETNRDKEITPERFPVTSPVGVSIVQVEASLFNFPGGWSSGHIKDVIVRADGVRPWQLAHTEHIFAYAEKFPNEQLEYPIVGLGSTAKVRGARRVLYLGRYDSERGLNLGWFGHDWRGDYRFLAVRIAL
;
A
#
# COMPACT_ATOMS: atom_id res chain seq x y z
N MET A 1 0.50 20.81 -32.28
CA MET A 1 0.83 19.47 -32.80
C MET A 1 0.23 18.44 -31.86
N ILE A 2 -0.79 17.69 -32.30
CA ILE A 2 -1.46 16.66 -31.50
C ILE A 2 -0.85 15.32 -31.89
N THR A 3 -0.14 14.68 -30.96
CA THR A 3 0.47 13.37 -31.14
C THR A 3 -0.63 12.30 -31.18
N LYS A 4 -0.83 11.67 -32.34
CA LYS A 4 -1.72 10.51 -32.49
C LYS A 4 -1.16 9.35 -31.67
N ASN A 5 -1.88 8.96 -30.62
CA ASN A 5 -1.58 7.77 -29.83
C ASN A 5 -1.90 6.54 -30.70
N LYS A 6 -0.88 5.82 -31.18
CA LYS A 6 -1.06 4.57 -31.92
C LYS A 6 -1.53 3.50 -30.93
N ASN A 7 -2.80 3.10 -31.02
CA ASN A 7 -3.32 1.91 -30.35
C ASN A 7 -2.42 0.72 -30.70
N ARG A 8 -1.75 0.14 -29.70
CA ARG A 8 -1.08 -1.15 -29.84
C ARG A 8 -2.14 -2.23 -29.68
N GLU A 9 -2.57 -2.80 -30.80
CA GLU A 9 -3.41 -3.99 -30.79
C GLU A 9 -2.60 -5.18 -30.25
N ALA A 10 -3.26 -6.05 -29.50
CA ALA A 10 -2.62 -7.25 -28.97
C ALA A 10 -2.15 -8.14 -30.13
N THR A 11 -0.93 -8.67 -30.04
CA THR A 11 -0.41 -9.57 -31.08
C THR A 11 -1.10 -10.93 -31.01
N ALA A 12 -1.10 -11.67 -32.13
CA ALA A 12 -1.65 -13.03 -32.18
C ALA A 12 -1.02 -13.95 -31.11
N ASP A 13 0.26 -13.73 -30.80
CA ASP A 13 0.98 -14.47 -29.75
C ASP A 13 0.47 -14.17 -28.34
N GLN A 14 0.11 -12.91 -28.07
CA GLN A 14 -0.49 -12.51 -26.79
C GLN A 14 -1.88 -13.13 -26.62
N ALA A 15 -2.68 -13.17 -27.69
CA ALA A 15 -3.98 -13.84 -27.68
C ALA A 15 -3.83 -15.35 -27.45
N GLY A 16 -2.87 -15.99 -28.13
CA GLY A 16 -2.57 -17.42 -27.95
C GLY A 16 -2.11 -17.77 -26.53
N HIS A 17 -1.29 -16.92 -25.92
CA HIS A 17 -0.84 -17.12 -24.55
C HIS A 17 -1.98 -17.00 -23.53
N SER A 18 -2.86 -16.00 -23.67
CA SER A 18 -4.04 -15.87 -22.82
C SER A 18 -4.98 -17.08 -22.92
N LEU A 19 -5.21 -17.62 -24.13
CA LEU A 19 -6.01 -18.83 -24.33
C LEU A 19 -5.40 -20.06 -23.66
N THR A 20 -4.07 -20.17 -23.66
CA THR A 20 -3.34 -21.26 -23.00
C THR A 20 -3.54 -21.22 -21.48
N ILE A 21 -3.43 -20.04 -20.87
CA ILE A 21 -3.67 -19.85 -19.43
C ILE A 21 -5.14 -20.18 -19.08
N ILE A 22 -6.09 -19.75 -19.90
CA ILE A 22 -7.52 -20.03 -19.70
C ILE A 22 -7.81 -21.54 -19.74
N HIS A 23 -7.22 -22.27 -20.69
CA HIS A 23 -7.35 -23.71 -20.80
C HIS A 23 -6.75 -24.43 -19.58
N GLN A 24 -5.60 -23.98 -19.09
CA GLN A 24 -4.94 -24.54 -17.90
C GLN A 24 -5.77 -24.36 -16.60
N GLN A 25 -6.66 -23.38 -16.55
CA GLN A 25 -7.53 -23.11 -15.40
C GLN A 25 -8.87 -23.86 -15.44
N GLY A 26 -9.12 -24.68 -16.47
CA GLY A 26 -10.33 -25.53 -16.55
C GLY A 26 -11.64 -24.77 -16.77
N LEU A 27 -11.58 -23.54 -17.30
CA LEU A 27 -12.77 -22.75 -17.61
C LEU A 27 -13.51 -23.34 -18.82
N ASN A 28 -14.83 -23.50 -18.71
CA ASN A 28 -15.66 -24.00 -19.80
C ASN A 28 -16.13 -22.87 -20.75
N PHE A 29 -16.69 -23.26 -21.90
CA PHE A 29 -17.10 -22.35 -22.97
C PHE A 29 -18.15 -21.30 -22.55
N GLU A 30 -19.04 -21.64 -21.62
CA GLU A 30 -20.06 -20.70 -21.13
C GLU A 30 -19.46 -19.69 -20.14
N GLN A 31 -18.49 -20.10 -19.31
CA GLN A 31 -17.69 -19.19 -18.48
C GLN A 31 -16.84 -18.25 -19.34
N TYR A 32 -16.36 -18.72 -20.50
CA TYR A 32 -15.65 -17.90 -21.49
C TYR A 32 -16.56 -16.85 -22.14
N LYS A 33 -17.80 -17.20 -22.51
CA LYS A 33 -18.77 -16.23 -23.05
C LYS A 33 -19.07 -15.10 -22.06
N VAL A 34 -19.19 -15.40 -20.77
CA VAL A 34 -19.42 -14.39 -19.72
C VAL A 34 -18.22 -13.45 -19.58
N LEU A 35 -17.00 -13.99 -19.67
CA LEU A 35 -15.76 -13.20 -19.69
C LEU A 35 -15.68 -12.29 -20.93
N HIS A 36 -15.98 -12.84 -22.11
CA HIS A 36 -15.92 -12.15 -23.40
C HIS A 36 -17.00 -11.07 -23.58
N ASN A 37 -18.22 -11.32 -23.11
CA ASN A 37 -19.39 -10.46 -23.41
C ASN A 37 -19.68 -9.38 -22.37
N GLY A 38 -18.85 -9.21 -21.35
CA GLY A 38 -19.08 -8.18 -20.34
C GLY A 38 -17.79 -7.59 -19.80
N TYR A 39 -17.13 -8.33 -18.92
CA TYR A 39 -16.06 -7.76 -18.10
C TYR A 39 -14.74 -7.57 -18.84
N LEU A 40 -14.31 -8.51 -19.71
CA LEU A 40 -13.06 -8.33 -20.47
C LEU A 40 -13.20 -7.27 -21.56
N ALA A 41 -14.36 -7.21 -22.23
CA ALA A 41 -14.63 -6.16 -23.21
C ALA A 41 -14.63 -4.76 -22.57
N ALA A 42 -15.27 -4.63 -21.39
CA ALA A 42 -15.24 -3.38 -20.62
C ALA A 42 -13.82 -3.01 -20.16
N VAL A 43 -13.03 -3.98 -19.69
CA VAL A 43 -11.62 -3.76 -19.32
C VAL A 43 -10.77 -3.36 -20.54
N ALA A 44 -10.93 -4.03 -21.68
CA ALA A 44 -10.23 -3.69 -22.91
C ALA A 44 -10.60 -2.28 -23.42
N GLN A 45 -11.88 -1.91 -23.31
CA GLN A 45 -12.36 -0.58 -23.66
C GLN A 45 -11.81 0.48 -22.69
N ALA A 46 -11.83 0.23 -21.38
CA ALA A 46 -11.21 1.10 -20.39
C ALA A 46 -9.71 1.28 -20.67
N ALA A 47 -8.99 0.20 -21.01
CA ALA A 47 -7.58 0.26 -21.39
C ALA A 47 -7.34 1.11 -22.64
N LYS A 48 -8.16 0.93 -23.68
CA LYS A 48 -8.10 1.72 -24.92
C LYS A 48 -8.31 3.22 -24.67
N HIS A 49 -9.11 3.57 -23.68
CA HIS A 49 -9.38 4.96 -23.31
C HIS A 49 -8.45 5.51 -22.21
N GLY A 50 -7.45 4.75 -21.77
CA GLY A 50 -6.56 5.16 -20.67
C GLY A 50 -7.28 5.28 -19.32
N ALA A 51 -8.46 4.70 -19.19
CA ALA A 51 -9.30 4.71 -17.98
C ALA A 51 -9.02 3.50 -17.06
N MET A 52 -7.95 2.74 -17.33
CA MET A 52 -7.54 1.66 -16.44
C MET A 52 -6.96 2.24 -15.14
N PRO A 53 -7.34 1.71 -13.98
CA PRO A 53 -6.66 2.05 -12.75
C PRO A 53 -5.19 1.57 -12.83
N PRO A 54 -4.29 2.12 -12.01
CA PRO A 54 -2.92 1.62 -11.87
C PRO A 54 -2.90 0.09 -11.69
N LEU A 55 -1.90 -0.59 -12.27
CA LEU A 55 -1.84 -2.07 -12.30
C LEU A 55 -1.98 -2.70 -10.90
N GLY A 56 -1.38 -2.09 -9.88
CA GLY A 56 -1.51 -2.55 -8.50
C GLY A 56 -2.94 -2.51 -7.98
N GLU A 57 -3.72 -1.48 -8.31
CA GLU A 57 -5.14 -1.37 -7.96
C GLU A 57 -5.98 -2.37 -8.74
N PHE A 58 -5.71 -2.54 -10.04
CA PHE A 58 -6.40 -3.52 -10.88
C PHE A 58 -6.22 -4.95 -10.37
N ARG A 59 -4.99 -5.33 -9.97
CA ARG A 59 -4.70 -6.64 -9.39
C ARG A 59 -5.46 -6.85 -8.08
N ARG A 60 -5.52 -5.83 -7.20
CA ARG A 60 -6.28 -5.90 -5.94
C ARG A 60 -7.78 -6.03 -6.19
N PHE A 61 -8.34 -5.31 -7.17
CA PHE A 61 -9.74 -5.46 -7.58
C PHE A 61 -10.07 -6.91 -7.97
N LEU A 62 -9.17 -7.56 -8.70
CA LEU A 62 -9.29 -8.96 -9.08
C LEU A 62 -8.92 -9.96 -7.95
N LYS A 63 -8.65 -9.47 -6.73
CA LYS A 63 -8.14 -10.26 -5.59
C LYS A 63 -6.88 -11.06 -5.93
N LEU A 64 -6.11 -10.60 -6.91
CA LEU A 64 -4.80 -11.14 -7.22
C LEU A 64 -3.80 -10.63 -6.18
N ARG A 65 -2.91 -11.51 -5.70
CA ARG A 65 -1.85 -11.10 -4.78
C ARG A 65 -1.06 -9.94 -5.39
N ALA A 66 -0.80 -8.92 -4.57
CA ALA A 66 0.10 -7.83 -4.93
C ALA A 66 1.41 -8.43 -5.43
N ARG A 67 1.94 -7.90 -6.53
CA ARG A 67 3.23 -8.36 -7.01
C ARG A 67 4.28 -7.92 -6.00
N VAL A 68 5.16 -8.86 -5.66
CA VAL A 68 6.27 -8.65 -4.75
C VAL A 68 7.53 -8.43 -5.59
N ILE A 69 8.23 -7.35 -5.31
CA ILE A 69 9.53 -7.00 -5.90
C ILE A 69 10.59 -7.49 -4.90
N ASP A 70 11.41 -8.45 -5.32
CA ASP A 70 12.51 -8.95 -4.52
C ASP A 70 13.68 -7.96 -4.55
N LEU A 71 14.14 -7.55 -3.37
CA LEU A 71 15.26 -6.64 -3.17
C LEU A 71 16.52 -7.39 -2.71
N GLY A 72 16.45 -8.72 -2.59
CA GLY A 72 17.52 -9.60 -2.14
C GLY A 72 17.57 -9.79 -0.62
N ARG A 73 18.29 -10.83 -0.18
CA ARG A 73 18.46 -11.20 1.25
C ARG A 73 17.14 -11.41 2.02
N GLY A 74 16.10 -11.88 1.32
CA GLY A 74 14.77 -12.06 1.90
C GLY A 74 14.00 -10.75 2.12
N VAL A 75 14.51 -9.62 1.64
CA VAL A 75 13.81 -8.34 1.64
C VAL A 75 12.99 -8.23 0.37
N SER A 76 11.76 -7.78 0.50
CA SER A 76 10.90 -7.54 -0.65
C SER A 76 9.96 -6.38 -0.41
N MET A 77 9.35 -5.84 -1.46
CA MET A 77 8.33 -4.80 -1.34
C MET A 77 7.15 -5.05 -2.26
N THR A 78 5.98 -4.51 -1.93
CA THR A 78 4.82 -4.54 -2.83
C THR A 78 4.97 -3.50 -3.96
N GLU A 79 4.30 -3.77 -5.08
CA GLU A 79 4.10 -2.75 -6.13
C GLU A 79 3.53 -1.45 -5.52
N PRO A 80 4.08 -0.28 -5.89
CA PRO A 80 3.61 0.99 -5.39
C PRO A 80 2.14 1.23 -5.72
N VAL A 81 1.42 1.80 -4.76
CA VAL A 81 0.05 2.31 -4.93
C VAL A 81 0.00 3.79 -4.61
N ILE A 82 -0.95 4.50 -5.20
CA ILE A 82 -1.11 5.93 -4.92
C ILE A 82 -1.95 6.12 -3.65
N LEU A 83 -1.46 6.89 -2.70
CA LEU A 83 -2.27 7.44 -1.62
C LEU A 83 -2.54 8.92 -1.90
N THR A 84 -3.74 9.38 -1.57
CA THR A 84 -4.06 10.80 -1.53
C THR A 84 -4.14 11.24 -0.08
N ILE A 85 -3.36 12.25 0.28
CA ILE A 85 -3.33 12.81 1.62
C ILE A 85 -3.92 14.21 1.54
N ASP A 86 -5.04 14.41 2.23
CA ASP A 86 -5.70 15.71 2.33
C ASP A 86 -5.34 16.37 3.66
N TYR A 87 -4.31 17.22 3.66
CA TYR A 87 -3.84 17.95 4.82
C TYR A 87 -4.79 19.04 5.33
N ARG A 88 -5.93 19.27 4.65
CA ARG A 88 -7.01 20.10 5.20
C ARG A 88 -7.77 19.37 6.31
N ARG A 89 -7.67 18.04 6.35
CA ARG A 89 -8.27 17.20 7.39
C ARG A 89 -7.41 17.26 8.64
N SER A 90 -8.06 17.49 9.77
CA SER A 90 -7.45 17.35 11.08
C SER A 90 -7.01 15.92 11.35
N TRP A 91 -6.12 15.76 12.32
CA TRP A 91 -5.69 14.44 12.81
C TRP A 91 -6.88 13.55 13.20
N ALA A 92 -7.89 14.13 13.87
CA ALA A 92 -9.10 13.42 14.29
C ALA A 92 -9.93 12.97 13.08
N GLU A 93 -10.11 13.82 12.07
CA GLU A 93 -10.82 13.44 10.85
C GLU A 93 -10.08 12.34 10.09
N MET A 94 -8.76 12.44 9.92
CA MET A 94 -7.97 11.39 9.26
C MET A 94 -8.05 10.05 10.01
N LYS A 95 -7.94 10.09 11.34
CA LYS A 95 -8.11 8.89 12.18
C LYS A 95 -9.53 8.30 12.05
N ALA A 96 -10.56 9.14 11.99
CA ALA A 96 -11.93 8.68 11.85
C ALA A 96 -12.17 7.93 10.52
N SER A 97 -11.70 8.47 9.39
CA SER A 97 -11.87 7.76 8.11
C SER A 97 -10.97 6.54 7.93
N ALA A 98 -9.89 6.44 8.69
CA ALA A 98 -9.15 5.18 8.75
C ALA A 98 -10.03 4.01 9.26
N GLY A 99 -11.16 4.31 9.94
CA GLY A 99 -12.20 3.32 10.25
C GLY A 99 -11.73 2.24 11.22
N PHE A 100 -10.93 2.64 12.22
CA PHE A 100 -10.55 1.74 13.31
C PHE A 100 -11.76 1.43 14.17
N ASP A 101 -11.84 0.19 14.65
CA ASP A 101 -12.86 -0.18 15.62
C ASP A 101 -12.58 0.61 16.91
N GLU A 102 -13.63 1.06 17.61
CA GLU A 102 -13.57 2.06 18.69
C GLU A 102 -12.63 1.70 19.86
N THR A 103 -12.09 0.47 19.86
CA THR A 103 -11.12 -0.08 20.80
C THR A 103 -9.68 0.35 20.55
N ASN A 104 -9.42 1.55 20.01
CA ASN A 104 -8.10 2.19 20.08
C ASN A 104 -7.79 2.54 21.56
N ARG A 105 -7.44 1.51 22.34
CA ARG A 105 -7.29 1.51 23.80
C ARG A 105 -6.09 2.34 24.27
N ASP A 106 -5.14 2.63 23.38
CA ASP A 106 -3.94 3.35 23.76
C ASP A 106 -4.17 4.87 23.77
N LYS A 107 -4.48 5.38 24.96
CA LYS A 107 -4.65 6.81 25.25
C LYS A 107 -3.41 7.66 24.94
N GLU A 108 -2.26 7.03 24.69
CA GLU A 108 -1.01 7.72 24.32
C GLU A 108 -0.92 7.98 22.80
N ILE A 109 -1.88 7.51 21.99
CA ILE A 109 -1.93 7.84 20.57
C ILE A 109 -2.73 9.13 20.38
N THR A 110 -2.01 10.26 20.46
CA THR A 110 -2.58 11.62 20.40
C THR A 110 -1.88 12.46 19.33
N PRO A 111 -2.53 13.53 18.81
CA PRO A 111 -1.93 14.43 17.83
C PRO A 111 -0.67 15.15 18.33
N GLU A 112 -0.51 15.36 19.63
CA GLU A 112 0.68 16.01 20.21
C GLU A 112 1.92 15.11 20.13
N ARG A 113 1.71 13.79 20.26
CA ARG A 113 2.80 12.81 20.19
C ARG A 113 3.05 12.34 18.76
N PHE A 114 1.98 12.18 17.99
CA PHE A 114 2.02 11.70 16.60
C PHE A 114 1.33 12.73 15.69
N PRO A 115 1.94 13.90 15.47
CA PRO A 115 1.34 14.93 14.66
C PRO A 115 1.23 14.49 13.20
N VAL A 116 0.24 15.06 12.50
CA VAL A 116 0.25 15.13 11.04
C VAL A 116 1.21 16.23 10.64
N THR A 117 2.18 15.92 9.78
CA THR A 117 3.15 16.91 9.31
C THR A 117 2.85 17.29 7.87
N SER A 118 2.17 18.42 7.67
CA SER A 118 1.89 18.94 6.34
C SER A 118 3.11 19.67 5.76
N PRO A 119 3.47 19.45 4.48
CA PRO A 119 4.37 20.32 3.75
C PRO A 119 3.80 21.74 3.67
N VAL A 120 4.64 22.75 3.89
CA VAL A 120 4.21 24.15 3.85
C VAL A 120 3.56 24.48 2.49
N GLY A 121 2.34 25.01 2.53
CA GLY A 121 1.61 25.45 1.33
C GLY A 121 0.95 24.34 0.51
N VAL A 122 0.94 23.08 0.99
CA VAL A 122 0.31 21.95 0.28
C VAL A 122 -0.96 21.51 1.01
N SER A 123 -2.08 21.48 0.31
CA SER A 123 -3.38 21.04 0.85
C SER A 123 -3.67 19.58 0.56
N ILE A 124 -3.37 19.11 -0.66
CA ILE A 124 -3.56 17.72 -1.08
C ILE A 124 -2.29 17.27 -1.79
N VAL A 125 -1.78 16.09 -1.44
CA VAL A 125 -0.64 15.46 -2.11
C VAL A 125 -0.97 14.03 -2.52
N GLN A 126 -0.39 13.61 -3.64
CA GLN A 126 -0.36 12.20 -4.03
C GLN A 126 1.03 11.63 -3.80
N VAL A 127 1.10 10.49 -3.13
CA VAL A 127 2.34 9.76 -2.86
C VAL A 127 2.22 8.33 -3.37
N GLU A 128 3.32 7.80 -3.89
CA GLU A 128 3.49 6.36 -4.05
C GLU A 128 3.75 5.75 -2.67
N ALA A 129 3.10 4.64 -2.36
CA ALA A 129 3.25 3.90 -1.12
C ALA A 129 3.49 2.41 -1.41
N SER A 130 4.45 1.83 -0.69
CA SER A 130 4.79 0.40 -0.75
C SER A 130 4.96 -0.18 0.64
N LEU A 131 4.66 -1.47 0.77
CA LEU A 131 4.91 -2.25 1.98
C LEU A 131 6.18 -3.04 1.80
N PHE A 132 7.16 -2.80 2.67
CA PHE A 132 8.40 -3.55 2.74
C PHE A 132 8.24 -4.74 3.70
N ASN A 133 8.75 -5.89 3.29
CA ASN A 133 8.78 -7.13 4.02
C ASN A 133 10.24 -7.53 4.29
N PHE A 134 10.51 -8.02 5.50
CA PHE A 134 11.82 -8.43 5.97
C PHE A 134 11.75 -9.82 6.60
N PRO A 135 12.83 -10.61 6.60
CA PRO A 135 12.83 -11.97 7.14
C PRO A 135 12.63 -12.05 8.67
N GLY A 136 12.64 -10.92 9.38
CA GLY A 136 12.54 -10.83 10.84
C GLY A 136 13.90 -10.82 11.54
N GLY A 137 13.92 -10.45 12.82
CA GLY A 137 15.14 -10.26 13.61
C GLY A 137 15.90 -8.97 13.26
N TRP A 138 15.24 -8.02 12.60
CA TRP A 138 15.87 -6.78 12.13
C TRP A 138 15.45 -5.61 13.00
N SER A 139 16.42 -4.78 13.37
CA SER A 139 16.16 -3.56 14.13
C SER A 139 15.51 -2.48 13.27
N SER A 140 14.77 -1.57 13.90
CA SER A 140 14.19 -0.41 13.21
C SER A 140 15.24 0.44 12.47
N GLY A 141 16.47 0.53 12.98
CA GLY A 141 17.56 1.26 12.33
C GLY A 141 17.98 0.62 11.00
N HIS A 142 18.19 -0.70 11.01
CA HIS A 142 18.57 -1.44 9.81
C HIS A 142 17.46 -1.41 8.75
N ILE A 143 16.20 -1.58 9.19
CA ILE A 143 15.03 -1.49 8.30
C ILE A 143 14.94 -0.12 7.63
N LYS A 144 15.12 0.95 8.42
CA LYS A 144 15.16 2.33 7.90
C LYS A 144 16.21 2.46 6.81
N ASP A 145 17.44 2.01 7.07
CA ASP A 145 18.57 2.15 6.15
C ASP A 145 18.33 1.40 4.83
N VAL A 146 17.69 0.23 4.87
CA VAL A 146 17.34 -0.51 3.66
C VAL A 146 16.23 0.17 2.87
N ILE A 147 15.17 0.65 3.54
CA ILE A 147 14.07 1.36 2.86
C ILE A 147 14.61 2.58 2.09
N VAL A 148 15.37 3.45 2.74
CA VAL A 148 15.86 4.69 2.12
C VAL A 148 16.85 4.45 0.98
N ARG A 149 17.51 3.28 0.94
CA ARG A 149 18.47 2.89 -0.12
C ARG A 149 17.88 1.98 -1.19
N ALA A 150 16.64 1.52 -1.04
CA ALA A 150 16.03 0.57 -1.95
C ALA A 150 15.88 1.12 -3.37
N ASP A 151 15.74 2.44 -3.51
CA ASP A 151 15.77 3.14 -4.79
C ASP A 151 16.77 4.31 -4.69
N GLY A 152 17.90 4.16 -5.39
CA GLY A 152 18.98 5.15 -5.39
C GLY A 152 18.67 6.43 -6.18
N VAL A 153 17.57 6.48 -6.93
CA VAL A 153 17.17 7.63 -7.75
C VAL A 153 15.99 8.37 -7.10
N ARG A 154 14.98 7.63 -6.64
CA ARG A 154 13.77 8.15 -5.99
C ARG A 154 13.63 7.52 -4.61
N PRO A 155 14.35 8.03 -3.60
CA PRO A 155 14.44 7.40 -2.30
C PRO A 155 13.07 7.32 -1.63
N TRP A 156 12.80 6.16 -1.03
CA TRP A 156 11.65 5.97 -0.17
C TRP A 156 11.84 6.70 1.15
N GLN A 157 10.75 7.22 1.68
CA GLN A 157 10.65 7.86 2.99
C GLN A 157 9.85 6.96 3.92
N LEU A 158 10.17 7.01 5.22
CA LEU A 158 9.42 6.26 6.22
C LEU A 158 8.02 6.87 6.37
N ALA A 159 6.98 6.04 6.45
CA ALA A 159 5.63 6.54 6.65
C ALA A 159 5.46 7.20 8.02
N HIS A 160 4.91 8.42 7.99
CA HIS A 160 4.44 9.18 9.15
C HIS A 160 2.94 8.96 9.42
N THR A 161 2.39 9.66 10.41
CA THR A 161 1.01 9.49 10.88
C THR A 161 -0.04 9.59 9.77
N GLU A 162 0.03 10.64 8.95
CA GLU A 162 -0.90 10.87 7.84
C GLU A 162 -0.87 9.75 6.79
N HIS A 163 0.31 9.18 6.55
CA HIS A 163 0.50 8.09 5.60
C HIS A 163 -0.15 6.81 6.11
N ILE A 164 -0.03 6.54 7.41
CA ILE A 164 -0.68 5.39 8.06
C ILE A 164 -2.20 5.52 7.98
N PHE A 165 -2.75 6.71 8.27
CA PHE A 165 -4.19 6.95 8.18
C PHE A 165 -4.70 6.80 6.76
N ALA A 166 -4.05 7.43 5.78
CA ALA A 166 -4.42 7.30 4.38
C ALA A 166 -4.33 5.86 3.88
N TYR A 167 -3.35 5.08 4.35
CA TYR A 167 -3.23 3.67 4.02
C TYR A 167 -4.37 2.83 4.60
N ALA A 168 -4.68 3.04 5.89
CA ALA A 168 -5.76 2.32 6.58
C ALA A 168 -7.14 2.65 5.99
N GLU A 169 -7.37 3.90 5.58
CA GLU A 169 -8.60 4.33 4.88
C GLU A 169 -8.72 3.64 3.52
N LYS A 170 -7.62 3.61 2.74
CA LYS A 170 -7.65 3.03 1.40
C LYS A 170 -7.65 1.50 1.38
N PHE A 171 -6.97 0.86 2.33
CA PHE A 171 -6.75 -0.58 2.39
C PHE A 171 -7.12 -1.17 3.77
N PRO A 172 -8.40 -1.09 4.16
CA PRO A 172 -8.82 -1.43 5.52
C PRO A 172 -8.54 -2.89 5.91
N ASN A 173 -8.54 -3.80 4.94
CA ASN A 173 -8.36 -5.23 5.19
C ASN A 173 -6.89 -5.67 5.27
N GLU A 174 -5.93 -4.87 4.81
CA GLU A 174 -4.52 -5.33 4.75
C GLU A 174 -3.89 -5.47 6.13
N GLN A 175 -4.26 -4.60 7.06
CA GLN A 175 -3.83 -4.70 8.46
C GLN A 175 -4.40 -5.93 9.19
N LEU A 176 -5.38 -6.65 8.60
CA LEU A 176 -5.90 -7.90 9.15
C LEU A 176 -5.03 -9.11 8.77
N GLU A 177 -4.23 -9.00 7.71
CA GLU A 177 -3.31 -10.05 7.26
C GLU A 177 -1.97 -9.98 8.01
N TYR A 178 -1.46 -8.77 8.21
CA TYR A 178 -0.19 -8.52 8.89
C TYR A 178 -0.16 -7.14 9.54
N PRO A 179 0.61 -6.96 10.63
CA PRO A 179 0.87 -5.63 11.19
C PRO A 179 1.63 -4.74 10.20
N ILE A 180 1.20 -3.48 10.04
CA ILE A 180 1.81 -2.49 9.15
C ILE A 180 2.37 -1.33 9.96
N VAL A 181 3.69 -1.15 9.97
CA VAL A 181 4.40 -0.14 10.77
C VAL A 181 4.72 1.08 9.93
N GLY A 182 4.50 2.29 10.47
CA GLY A 182 5.10 3.50 9.92
C GLY A 182 6.23 4.00 10.81
N LEU A 183 7.47 3.66 10.46
CA LEU A 183 8.66 4.00 11.27
C LEU A 183 8.92 5.51 11.36
N GLY A 184 8.32 6.34 10.50
CA GLY A 184 8.39 7.80 10.57
C GLY A 184 7.55 8.39 11.71
N SER A 185 6.51 7.67 12.17
CA SER A 185 5.62 8.08 13.24
C SER A 185 6.21 7.86 14.65
N THR A 186 7.41 8.36 14.90
CA THR A 186 8.14 8.06 16.16
C THR A 186 7.85 9.06 17.28
N ALA A 187 7.55 8.57 18.49
CA ALA A 187 7.37 9.39 19.69
C ALA A 187 7.91 8.72 20.97
N LYS A 188 8.17 9.49 22.03
CA LYS A 188 8.50 8.95 23.36
C LYS A 188 7.19 8.74 24.16
N VAL A 189 6.89 7.48 24.49
CA VAL A 189 5.71 7.09 25.29
C VAL A 189 6.19 6.27 26.48
N ARG A 190 5.84 6.72 27.70
CA ARG A 190 6.21 6.07 28.97
C ARG A 190 7.70 5.70 29.05
N GLY A 191 8.57 6.64 28.66
CA GLY A 191 10.01 6.46 28.69
C GLY A 191 10.63 5.77 27.47
N ALA A 192 9.84 5.10 26.63
CA ALA A 192 10.33 4.33 25.50
C ALA A 192 10.01 4.98 24.15
N ARG A 193 10.84 4.73 23.14
CA ARG A 193 10.59 5.16 21.76
C ARG A 193 9.60 4.21 21.09
N ARG A 194 8.45 4.74 20.68
CA ARG A 194 7.35 4.02 20.05
C ARG A 194 7.05 4.53 18.66
N VAL A 195 6.44 3.67 17.85
CA VAL A 195 5.92 4.00 16.51
C VAL A 195 4.47 3.56 16.39
N LEU A 196 3.71 4.21 15.52
CA LEU A 196 2.39 3.71 15.16
C LEU A 196 2.52 2.48 14.26
N TYR A 197 1.63 1.51 14.48
CA TYR A 197 1.38 0.44 13.54
C TYR A 197 -0.11 0.12 13.45
N LEU A 198 -0.55 -0.26 12.26
CA LEU A 198 -1.85 -0.85 12.01
C LEU A 198 -1.78 -2.33 12.32
N GLY A 199 -2.78 -2.86 12.98
CA GLY A 199 -2.87 -4.30 13.19
C GLY A 199 -4.29 -4.72 13.50
N ARG A 200 -4.38 -5.94 14.01
CA ARG A 200 -5.62 -6.46 14.57
C ARG A 200 -5.45 -6.89 16.02
N TYR A 201 -6.50 -6.71 16.79
CA TYR A 201 -6.70 -7.40 18.05
C TYR A 201 -7.95 -8.26 17.87
N ASP A 202 -7.78 -9.58 17.89
CA ASP A 202 -8.82 -10.53 17.47
C ASP A 202 -9.37 -10.20 16.07
N SER A 203 -10.66 -9.88 15.96
CA SER A 203 -11.32 -9.47 14.71
C SER A 203 -11.30 -7.96 14.46
N GLU A 204 -10.80 -7.17 15.41
CA GLU A 204 -10.90 -5.71 15.39
C GLU A 204 -9.69 -5.06 14.73
N ARG A 205 -9.94 -4.00 13.97
CA ARG A 205 -8.94 -3.13 13.34
C ARG A 205 -8.45 -2.08 14.32
N GLY A 206 -7.16 -2.10 14.63
CA GLY A 206 -6.57 -1.19 15.61
C GLY A 206 -5.36 -0.42 15.08
N LEU A 207 -5.16 0.75 15.68
CA LEU A 207 -3.95 1.55 15.63
C LEU A 207 -3.24 1.42 16.98
N ASN A 208 -1.99 0.96 16.96
CA ASN A 208 -1.28 0.52 18.16
C ASN A 208 0.15 1.06 18.22
N LEU A 209 0.82 0.88 19.36
CA LEU A 209 2.20 1.28 19.58
C LEU A 209 3.20 0.12 19.49
N GLY A 210 4.11 0.19 18.52
CA GLY A 210 5.23 -0.72 18.35
C GLY A 210 6.48 -0.22 19.06
N TRP A 211 7.33 -1.14 19.53
CA TRP A 211 8.58 -0.79 20.21
C TRP A 211 9.70 -0.54 19.20
N PHE A 212 10.10 0.72 18.99
CA PHE A 212 11.15 1.04 18.02
C PHE A 212 12.48 0.34 18.37
N GLY A 213 12.81 0.26 19.67
CA GLY A 213 14.08 -0.29 20.14
C GLY A 213 14.21 -1.81 20.09
N HIS A 214 13.16 -2.53 19.70
CA HIS A 214 13.19 -3.99 19.59
C HIS A 214 13.37 -4.41 18.14
N ASP A 215 13.81 -5.65 17.96
CA ASP A 215 13.81 -6.28 16.65
C ASP A 215 12.39 -6.70 16.25
N TRP A 216 12.12 -6.59 14.95
CA TRP A 216 10.81 -6.89 14.39
C TRP A 216 10.74 -8.34 13.92
N ARG A 217 9.57 -8.95 14.06
CA ARG A 217 9.28 -10.28 13.52
C ARG A 217 9.03 -10.20 12.01
N GLY A 218 9.21 -11.32 11.30
CA GLY A 218 9.09 -11.38 9.83
C GLY A 218 7.65 -11.26 9.30
N ASP A 219 6.66 -11.28 10.18
CA ASP A 219 5.25 -11.04 9.85
C ASP A 219 4.88 -9.54 9.82
N TYR A 220 5.77 -8.64 10.25
CA TYR A 220 5.55 -7.20 10.13
C TYR A 220 5.83 -6.71 8.70
N ARG A 221 5.07 -5.71 8.28
CA ARG A 221 5.32 -4.93 7.06
C ARG A 221 5.59 -3.48 7.42
N PHE A 222 6.38 -2.80 6.60
CA PHE A 222 6.80 -1.44 6.84
C PHE A 222 6.32 -0.55 5.71
N LEU A 223 5.45 0.40 6.04
CA LEU A 223 4.94 1.35 5.07
C LEU A 223 6.02 2.39 4.79
N ALA A 224 6.31 2.57 3.51
CA ALA A 224 7.18 3.62 3.01
C ALA A 224 6.50 4.36 1.87
N VAL A 225 6.85 5.63 1.69
CA VAL A 225 6.21 6.54 0.74
C VAL A 225 7.22 7.36 -0.03
N ARG A 226 6.85 7.87 -1.20
CA ARG A 226 7.60 8.89 -1.94
C ARG A 226 6.66 9.71 -2.81
N ILE A 227 7.09 10.90 -3.23
CA ILE A 227 6.27 11.78 -4.09
C ILE A 227 5.91 11.03 -5.38
N ALA A 228 4.63 11.00 -5.74
CA ALA A 228 4.17 10.46 -7.02
C ALA A 228 4.59 11.39 -8.17
N LEU A 229 5.02 10.81 -9.30
CA LEU A 229 5.37 11.55 -10.51
C LEU A 229 4.13 11.92 -11.32
#